data_AF-R7CGQ7-F1
#
_entry.id   AF-R7CGQ7-F1
#
_cell.length_a   1.000
_cell.length_b   1.000
_cell.length_c   1.000
_cell.angle_alpha   90.00
_cell.angle_beta   90.00
_cell.angle_gamma   90.00
#
_symmetry.space_group_name_H-M   'P 1'
#
loop_
_entity.id
_entity.type
_entity.pdbx_description
1 polymer ?
#
loop_
_entity_poly.entity_id
_entity_poly.type
_entity_poly.pdbx_seq_one_letter_code
_entity_poly.pdbx_strand_id
1 'polypeptide(L)'
;MAERMVDPEANAPEEDIDDVLKTVIRAVLDEAATKMEAGEEVIPFTGLAVKENLFIETHPGDDVEECFLAARREVEGARGATAYAFCYDGYIETEDGMRDALIAEGGLPGEEQAYAFGYLYDANGVNREVTYIGPAPNFMENLKLELDMEGSLDPLMDVSSDSDNQVAEEQVEALAEKLEKAAQAEEEKAQKA
;
A
#
# COMPACT_ATOMS: atom_id res chain seq x y z
N MET A 1 -2.58 -1.06 -18.52
CA MET A 1 -3.85 -0.70 -17.86
C MET A 1 -4.54 -1.97 -17.41
N ALA A 2 -5.10 -1.98 -16.20
CA ALA A 2 -5.74 -3.15 -15.59
C ALA A 2 -7.18 -3.31 -16.10
N GLU A 3 -7.62 -4.55 -16.34
CA GLU A 3 -9.02 -4.83 -16.67
C GLU A 3 -9.83 -4.97 -15.36
N ARG A 4 -10.91 -4.21 -15.21
CA ARG A 4 -11.90 -4.41 -14.14
C ARG A 4 -13.30 -4.60 -14.73
N MET A 5 -13.92 -5.71 -14.36
CA MET A 5 -15.33 -5.97 -14.62
C MET A 5 -16.14 -5.27 -13.53
N VAL A 6 -17.08 -4.38 -13.89
CA VAL A 6 -18.11 -3.94 -12.94
C VAL A 6 -19.15 -5.03 -12.93
N ASP A 7 -19.38 -5.63 -11.77
CA ASP A 7 -20.53 -6.50 -11.60
C ASP A 7 -21.77 -5.59 -11.50
N PRO A 8 -22.73 -5.63 -12.44
CA PRO A 8 -23.96 -4.86 -12.34
C PRO A 8 -24.80 -5.25 -11.11
N GLU A 9 -24.53 -6.40 -10.47
CA GLU A 9 -25.10 -6.80 -9.18
C GLU A 9 -24.26 -6.33 -7.97
N ALA A 10 -23.12 -5.67 -8.17
CA ALA A 10 -22.37 -4.99 -7.10
C ALA A 10 -23.18 -3.80 -6.59
N ASN A 11 -24.14 -4.09 -5.72
CA ASN A 11 -24.81 -3.07 -4.93
C ASN A 11 -23.75 -2.31 -4.13
N ALA A 12 -23.90 -0.98 -4.07
CA ALA A 12 -23.17 -0.16 -3.12
C ALA A 12 -23.20 -0.86 -1.75
N PRO A 13 -22.08 -0.86 -1.00
CA PRO A 13 -22.00 -1.61 0.25
C PRO A 13 -23.20 -1.28 1.13
N GLU A 14 -23.83 -2.32 1.69
CA GLU A 14 -24.99 -2.16 2.59
C GLU A 14 -24.61 -1.36 3.85
N GLU A 15 -23.32 -1.36 4.21
CA GLU A 15 -22.74 -0.55 5.26
C GLU A 15 -22.27 0.80 4.73
N ASP A 16 -22.55 1.85 5.51
CA ASP A 16 -22.08 3.20 5.22
C ASP A 16 -20.54 3.23 5.23
N ILE A 17 -19.94 3.42 4.05
CA ILE A 17 -18.50 3.65 3.92
C ILE A 17 -18.12 4.89 4.75
N ASP A 18 -17.02 4.78 5.51
CA ASP A 18 -16.52 5.85 6.36
C ASP A 18 -16.28 7.17 5.58
N ASP A 19 -16.63 8.29 6.21
CA ASP A 19 -16.52 9.63 5.62
C ASP A 19 -15.07 10.03 5.31
N VAL A 20 -14.09 9.55 6.09
CA VAL A 20 -12.67 9.74 5.83
C VAL A 20 -12.31 9.06 4.52
N LEU A 21 -12.69 7.79 4.34
CA LEU A 21 -12.39 7.04 3.13
C LEU A 21 -13.04 7.68 1.89
N LYS A 22 -14.32 8.07 1.98
CA LYS A 22 -15.01 8.83 0.92
C LYS A 22 -14.25 10.11 0.54
N THR A 23 -13.72 10.81 1.53
CA THR A 23 -12.95 12.05 1.33
C THR A 23 -11.63 11.78 0.61
N VAL A 24 -10.88 10.73 1.01
CA VAL A 24 -9.62 10.35 0.35
C VAL A 24 -9.85 9.94 -1.09
N ILE A 25 -10.85 9.08 -1.34
CA ILE A 25 -11.20 8.60 -2.68
C ILE A 25 -11.53 9.78 -3.60
N ARG A 26 -12.40 10.68 -3.13
CA ARG A 26 -12.76 11.87 -3.91
C ARG A 26 -11.55 12.75 -4.20
N ALA A 27 -10.68 12.96 -3.22
CA ALA A 27 -9.50 13.79 -3.39
C ALA A 27 -8.53 13.22 -4.45
N VAL A 28 -8.29 11.90 -4.45
CA VAL A 28 -7.42 11.29 -5.46
C VAL A 28 -8.05 11.28 -6.85
N LEU A 29 -9.37 11.05 -6.95
CA LEU A 29 -10.08 11.11 -8.24
C LEU A 29 -10.10 12.53 -8.81
N ASP A 30 -10.32 13.54 -7.96
CA ASP A 30 -10.29 14.95 -8.37
C ASP A 30 -8.89 15.37 -8.83
N GLU A 31 -7.82 14.88 -8.18
CA GLU A 31 -6.43 15.09 -8.60
C GLU A 31 -6.15 14.45 -9.97
N ALA A 32 -6.56 13.19 -10.16
CA ALA A 32 -6.39 12.48 -11.43
C ALA A 32 -7.17 13.16 -12.57
N ALA A 33 -8.42 13.58 -12.31
CA ALA A 33 -9.24 14.31 -13.25
C ALA A 33 -8.61 15.65 -13.64
N THR A 34 -8.03 16.37 -12.66
CA THR A 34 -7.35 17.65 -12.91
C THR A 34 -6.12 17.46 -13.80
N LYS A 35 -5.32 16.41 -13.58
CA LYS A 35 -4.18 16.07 -14.46
C LYS A 35 -4.65 15.75 -15.88
N MET A 36 -5.69 14.93 -16.01
CA MET A 36 -6.26 14.58 -17.31
C MET A 36 -6.82 15.80 -18.06
N GLU A 37 -7.55 16.69 -17.36
CA GLU A 37 -8.05 17.95 -17.92
C GLU A 37 -6.92 18.92 -18.32
N ALA A 38 -5.77 18.86 -17.65
CA ALA A 38 -4.56 19.60 -18.02
C ALA A 38 -3.84 19.00 -19.25
N GLY A 39 -4.30 17.84 -19.75
CA GLY A 39 -3.66 17.10 -20.84
C GLY A 39 -2.42 16.32 -20.40
N GLU A 40 -2.26 16.07 -19.10
CA GLU A 40 -1.21 15.24 -18.53
C GLU A 40 -1.66 13.77 -18.49
N GLU A 41 -0.70 12.87 -18.69
CA GLU A 41 -0.94 11.43 -18.53
C GLU A 41 -1.09 11.07 -17.05
N VAL A 42 -2.12 10.29 -16.73
CA VAL A 42 -2.39 9.85 -15.36
C VAL A 42 -1.53 8.63 -15.05
N ILE A 43 -0.37 8.87 -14.45
CA ILE A 43 0.49 7.82 -13.89
C ILE A 43 -0.15 7.30 -12.60
N PRO A 44 -0.23 5.97 -12.35
CA PRO A 44 -0.77 5.41 -11.11
C PRO A 44 -0.14 6.02 -9.86
N PHE A 45 -0.93 6.28 -8.83
CA PHE A 45 -0.46 6.89 -7.59
C PHE A 45 -1.30 6.51 -6.38
N THR A 46 -0.72 6.55 -5.18
CA THR A 46 -1.42 6.34 -3.90
C THR A 46 -1.59 7.65 -3.17
N GLY A 47 -2.80 7.93 -2.69
CA GLY A 47 -3.10 8.96 -1.69
C GLY A 47 -3.20 8.32 -0.31
N LEU A 48 -2.38 8.76 0.64
CA LEU A 48 -2.37 8.33 2.04
C LEU A 48 -2.86 9.47 2.92
N ALA A 49 -3.98 9.28 3.63
CA ALA A 49 -4.45 10.23 4.61
C ALA A 49 -3.75 9.99 5.95
N VAL A 50 -2.99 10.97 6.42
CA VAL A 50 -2.31 10.95 7.72
C VAL A 50 -2.74 12.19 8.49
N LYS A 51 -3.60 11.99 9.50
CA LYS A 51 -4.26 13.07 10.26
C LYS A 51 -5.07 13.99 9.34
N GLU A 52 -4.64 15.24 9.18
CA GLU A 52 -5.31 16.25 8.34
C GLU A 52 -4.61 16.42 6.97
N ASN A 53 -3.57 15.65 6.69
CA ASN A 53 -2.77 15.78 5.47
C ASN A 53 -3.00 14.58 4.54
N LEU A 54 -3.05 14.86 3.24
CA LEU A 54 -3.06 13.85 2.18
C LEU A 54 -1.68 13.82 1.52
N PHE A 55 -1.01 12.68 1.57
CA PHE A 55 0.28 12.44 0.92
C PHE A 55 0.06 11.67 -0.37
N ILE A 56 0.56 12.19 -1.48
CA ILE A 56 0.43 11.56 -2.79
C ILE A 56 1.80 11.05 -3.21
N GLU A 57 1.89 9.76 -3.52
CA GLU A 57 3.10 9.10 -4.02
C GLU A 57 2.78 8.44 -5.36
N THR A 58 3.57 8.73 -6.39
CA THR A 58 3.38 8.17 -7.74
C THR A 58 4.17 6.88 -7.92
N HIS A 59 3.57 5.90 -8.59
CA HIS A 59 4.12 4.58 -8.83
C HIS A 59 4.28 4.34 -10.34
N PRO A 60 5.32 4.88 -10.98
CA PRO A 60 5.61 4.56 -12.37
C PRO A 60 6.10 3.10 -12.46
N GLY A 61 5.57 2.36 -13.42
CA GLY A 61 6.00 0.99 -13.72
C GLY A 61 5.84 0.70 -15.21
N ASP A 62 6.60 -0.28 -15.69
CA ASP A 62 6.55 -0.69 -17.10
C ASP A 62 5.34 -1.60 -17.37
N ASP A 63 4.81 -2.24 -16.32
CA ASP A 63 3.59 -3.03 -16.35
C ASP A 63 2.65 -2.74 -15.15
N VAL A 64 1.44 -3.29 -15.25
CA VAL A 64 0.37 -3.11 -14.24
C VAL A 64 0.73 -3.74 -12.89
N GLU A 65 1.39 -4.90 -12.91
CA GLU A 65 1.73 -5.64 -11.70
C GLU A 65 2.79 -4.89 -10.88
N GLU A 66 3.80 -4.31 -11.54
CA GLU A 66 4.81 -3.47 -10.91
C GLU A 66 4.20 -2.24 -10.25
N CYS A 67 3.30 -1.55 -10.94
CA CYS A 67 2.61 -0.37 -10.39
C CYS A 67 1.81 -0.75 -9.13
N PHE A 68 1.07 -1.86 -9.19
CA PHE A 68 0.26 -2.35 -8.08
C PHE A 68 1.10 -2.81 -6.90
N LEU A 69 2.22 -3.52 -7.16
CA LEU A 69 3.11 -3.99 -6.11
C LEU A 69 3.83 -2.84 -5.40
N ALA A 70 4.25 -1.81 -6.15
CA ALA A 70 4.83 -0.60 -5.60
C ALA A 70 3.83 0.15 -4.70
N ALA A 71 2.61 0.36 -5.19
CA ALA A 71 1.52 0.96 -4.44
C ALA A 71 1.20 0.18 -3.16
N ARG A 72 1.09 -1.15 -3.26
CA ARG A 72 0.85 -2.04 -2.12
C ARG A 72 1.95 -1.93 -1.08
N ARG A 73 3.22 -1.98 -1.48
CA ARG A 73 4.36 -1.90 -0.57
C ARG A 73 4.41 -0.56 0.17
N GLU A 74 4.09 0.53 -0.52
CA GLU A 74 4.00 1.86 0.08
C GLU A 74 2.90 1.91 1.13
N VAL A 75 1.71 1.43 0.79
CA VAL A 75 0.55 1.42 1.68
C VAL A 75 0.78 0.51 2.90
N GLU A 76 1.31 -0.71 2.72
CA GLU A 76 1.64 -1.63 3.82
C GLU A 76 2.69 -1.06 4.79
N GLY A 77 3.54 -0.15 4.30
CA GLY A 77 4.55 0.58 5.08
C GLY A 77 4.02 1.82 5.81
N ALA A 78 2.84 2.33 5.43
CA ALA A 78 2.31 3.62 5.88
C ALA A 78 1.71 3.56 7.31
N ARG A 79 2.57 3.45 8.31
CA ARG A 79 2.18 3.51 9.74
C ARG A 79 1.59 4.88 10.08
N GLY A 80 0.41 4.88 10.73
CA GLY A 80 -0.28 6.09 11.19
C GLY A 80 -1.17 6.77 10.14
N ALA A 81 -1.28 6.20 8.94
CA ALA A 81 -2.32 6.59 7.98
C ALA A 81 -3.69 6.09 8.45
N THR A 82 -4.72 6.91 8.28
CA THR A 82 -6.11 6.62 8.66
C THR A 82 -6.93 6.08 7.50
N ALA A 83 -6.48 6.27 6.27
CA ALA A 83 -7.08 5.73 5.05
C ALA A 83 -6.07 5.82 3.89
N TYR A 84 -6.29 5.03 2.84
CA TYR A 84 -5.59 5.19 1.57
C TYR A 84 -6.55 5.11 0.39
N ALA A 85 -6.09 5.60 -0.76
CA ALA A 85 -6.69 5.31 -2.05
C ALA A 85 -5.59 5.20 -3.12
N PHE A 86 -5.57 4.09 -3.87
CA PHE A 86 -4.73 3.89 -5.03
C PHE A 86 -5.51 4.26 -6.29
N CYS A 87 -5.07 5.30 -6.98
CA CYS A 87 -5.70 5.82 -8.19
C CYS A 87 -4.91 5.47 -9.44
N TYR A 88 -5.60 5.04 -10.49
CA TYR A 88 -5.01 4.72 -11.79
C TYR A 88 -6.04 4.90 -12.90
N ASP A 89 -5.53 4.98 -14.13
CA ASP A 89 -6.35 5.01 -15.34
C ASP A 89 -6.64 3.59 -15.85
N GLY A 90 -7.89 3.33 -16.19
CA GLY A 90 -8.37 2.02 -16.61
C GLY A 90 -9.72 2.07 -17.30
N TYR A 91 -10.36 0.90 -17.42
CA TYR A 91 -11.68 0.77 -18.01
C TYR A 91 -12.56 -0.09 -17.12
N ILE A 92 -13.85 0.21 -17.18
CA ILE A 92 -14.90 -0.55 -16.54
C ILE A 92 -15.83 -1.15 -17.59
N GLU A 93 -16.25 -2.39 -17.38
CA GLU A 93 -17.27 -3.03 -18.20
C GLU A 93 -18.66 -2.69 -17.66
N THR A 94 -19.45 -1.90 -18.39
CA THR A 94 -20.84 -1.58 -18.04
C THR A 94 -21.82 -2.34 -18.93
N GLU A 95 -23.12 -2.33 -18.61
CA GLU A 95 -24.16 -2.91 -19.47
C GLU A 95 -24.16 -2.30 -20.90
N ASP A 96 -23.74 -1.04 -21.02
CA ASP A 96 -23.61 -0.31 -22.29
C ASP A 96 -22.26 -0.56 -22.99
N GLY A 97 -21.43 -1.45 -22.46
CA GLY A 97 -20.09 -1.81 -22.96
C GLY A 97 -18.96 -1.23 -22.12
N MET A 98 -17.73 -1.35 -22.64
CA MET A 98 -16.52 -0.84 -22.00
C MET A 98 -16.51 0.69 -21.98
N ARG A 99 -16.23 1.26 -20.81
CA ARG A 99 -16.09 2.71 -20.57
C ARG A 99 -14.73 2.99 -19.97
N ASP A 100 -14.10 4.08 -20.39
CA ASP A 100 -12.88 4.58 -19.77
C ASP A 100 -13.21 5.21 -18.41
N ALA A 101 -12.37 4.95 -17.41
CA ALA A 101 -12.60 5.39 -16.04
C ALA A 101 -11.30 5.64 -15.28
N LEU A 102 -11.28 6.74 -14.54
CA LEU A 102 -10.30 6.96 -13.47
C LEU A 102 -10.77 6.14 -12.27
N ILE A 103 -9.99 5.15 -11.86
CA ILE A 103 -10.36 4.20 -10.80
C ILE A 103 -9.53 4.50 -9.56
N ALA A 104 -10.19 4.60 -8.41
CA ALA A 104 -9.59 4.73 -7.10
C ALA A 104 -10.03 3.57 -6.19
N GLU A 105 -9.07 2.79 -5.72
CA GLU A 105 -9.25 1.69 -4.77
C GLU A 105 -8.75 2.10 -3.39
N GLY A 106 -9.65 2.19 -2.42
CA GLY A 106 -9.29 2.65 -1.08
C GLY A 106 -9.88 1.80 0.03
N GLY A 107 -9.13 1.70 1.13
CA GLY A 107 -9.50 0.95 2.31
C GLY A 107 -9.05 1.67 3.59
N LEU A 108 -9.55 1.17 4.71
CA LEU A 108 -9.17 1.62 6.05
C LEU A 108 -8.21 0.61 6.69
N PRO A 109 -7.38 1.06 7.64
CA PRO A 109 -6.50 0.15 8.38
C PRO A 109 -7.29 -0.85 9.23
N GLY A 110 -6.94 -2.13 9.10
CA GLY A 110 -7.51 -3.22 9.88
C GLY A 110 -8.82 -3.80 9.33
N GLU A 111 -9.40 -3.18 8.30
CA GLU A 111 -10.60 -3.68 7.63
C GLU A 111 -10.26 -4.83 6.67
N GLU A 112 -11.14 -5.82 6.52
CA GLU A 112 -10.91 -6.95 5.63
C GLU A 112 -11.08 -6.58 4.15
N GLN A 113 -11.85 -5.54 3.84
CA GLN A 113 -12.22 -5.19 2.48
C GLN A 113 -12.00 -3.70 2.19
N ALA A 114 -11.49 -3.41 0.99
CA ALA A 114 -11.45 -2.09 0.40
C ALA A 114 -12.52 -1.96 -0.68
N TYR A 115 -12.67 -0.76 -1.22
CA TYR A 115 -13.71 -0.43 -2.19
C TYR A 115 -13.11 0.31 -3.39
N ALA A 116 -13.60 -0.04 -4.57
CA ALA A 116 -13.26 0.61 -5.83
C ALA A 116 -14.36 1.60 -6.24
N PHE A 117 -13.94 2.80 -6.60
CA PHE A 117 -14.79 3.86 -7.14
C PHE A 117 -14.14 4.44 -8.38
N GLY A 118 -14.91 5.12 -9.22
CA GLY A 118 -14.32 5.83 -10.33
C GLY A 118 -15.11 6.99 -10.89
N TYR A 119 -14.42 7.80 -11.66
CA TYR A 119 -14.99 8.81 -12.55
C TYR A 119 -14.95 8.30 -13.98
N LEU A 120 -16.12 8.20 -14.59
CA LEU A 120 -16.21 7.84 -16.01
C LEU A 120 -15.80 9.02 -16.85
N TYR A 121 -15.09 8.78 -17.93
CA TYR A 121 -14.73 9.85 -18.84
C TYR A 121 -14.85 9.40 -20.29
N ASP A 122 -15.05 10.37 -21.16
CA ASP A 122 -15.15 10.17 -22.60
C ASP A 122 -14.48 11.33 -23.35
N ALA A 123 -14.68 11.39 -24.67
CA ALA A 123 -14.15 12.46 -25.50
C ALA A 123 -14.65 13.87 -25.14
N ASN A 124 -15.71 13.99 -24.32
CA ASN A 124 -16.27 15.25 -23.84
C ASN A 124 -15.67 15.68 -22.49
N GLY A 125 -14.93 14.80 -21.81
CA GLY A 125 -14.24 15.07 -20.55
C GLY A 125 -14.60 14.09 -19.44
N VAL A 126 -14.19 14.44 -18.21
CA VAL A 126 -14.37 13.59 -17.01
C VAL A 126 -15.70 13.91 -16.31
N ASN A 127 -16.53 12.89 -16.09
CA ASN A 127 -17.72 12.99 -15.24
C ASN A 127 -17.31 12.80 -13.78
N ARG A 128 -17.39 13.89 -13.00
CA ARG A 128 -17.03 13.93 -11.57
C ARG A 128 -18.09 13.35 -10.63
N GLU A 129 -18.96 12.50 -11.16
CA GLU A 129 -19.90 11.70 -10.40
C GLU A 129 -19.22 10.40 -9.96
N VAL A 130 -19.06 10.22 -8.65
CA VAL A 130 -18.44 9.03 -8.07
C VAL A 130 -19.32 7.82 -8.38
N THR A 131 -18.79 6.89 -9.17
CA THR A 131 -19.43 5.62 -9.48
C THR A 131 -18.83 4.51 -8.62
N TYR A 132 -19.65 3.74 -7.91
CA TYR A 132 -19.19 2.54 -7.23
C TYR A 132 -18.92 1.43 -8.24
N ILE A 133 -17.74 0.82 -8.17
CA ILE A 133 -17.30 -0.23 -9.10
C ILE A 133 -17.45 -1.61 -8.45
N GLY A 134 -17.11 -1.72 -7.17
CA GLY A 134 -17.16 -3.00 -6.46
C GLY A 134 -16.14 -3.10 -5.31
N PRO A 135 -16.02 -4.30 -4.72
CA PRO A 135 -15.00 -4.57 -3.71
C PRO A 135 -13.59 -4.62 -4.30
N ALA A 136 -12.60 -4.28 -3.47
CA ALA A 136 -11.18 -4.24 -3.80
C ALA A 136 -10.33 -4.90 -2.69
N PRO A 137 -9.12 -5.39 -3.02
CA PRO A 137 -8.17 -5.84 -2.01
C PRO A 137 -7.74 -4.68 -1.10
N ASN A 138 -7.79 -4.90 0.22
CA ASN A 138 -7.32 -3.92 1.19
C ASN A 138 -5.82 -4.08 1.47
N PHE A 139 -5.01 -3.09 1.05
CA PHE A 139 -3.57 -3.08 1.33
C PHE A 139 -3.24 -2.75 2.79
N MET A 140 -4.21 -2.21 3.53
CA MET A 140 -4.10 -1.91 4.95
C MET A 140 -4.77 -2.94 5.87
N GLU A 141 -5.18 -4.10 5.36
CA GLU A 141 -5.80 -5.16 6.19
C GLU A 141 -4.93 -5.54 7.41
N ASN A 142 -3.61 -5.52 7.24
CA ASN A 142 -2.64 -5.91 8.27
C ASN A 142 -2.17 -4.73 9.15
N LEU A 143 -2.64 -3.51 8.85
CA LEU A 143 -2.32 -2.29 9.59
C LEU A 143 -3.41 -2.03 10.62
N LYS A 144 -3.24 -2.50 11.86
CA LYS A 144 -4.16 -2.11 12.94
C LYS A 144 -3.86 -0.68 13.39
N LEU A 145 -4.91 0.15 13.52
CA LEU A 145 -4.78 1.46 14.15
C LEU A 145 -4.26 1.27 15.59
N GLU A 146 -3.20 1.97 15.97
CA GLU A 146 -2.62 1.87 17.33
C GLU A 146 -3.59 2.33 18.44
N LEU A 147 -4.76 2.87 18.08
CA LEU A 147 -5.84 3.23 19.00
C LEU A 147 -6.52 2.01 19.67
N ASP A 148 -6.40 0.81 19.09
CA ASP A 148 -6.88 -0.43 19.73
C ASP A 148 -5.85 -1.04 20.71
N MET A 149 -4.73 -0.35 20.96
CA MET A 149 -3.78 -0.71 22.01
C MET A 149 -4.14 -0.08 23.36
N GLU A 150 -5.44 0.08 23.67
CA GLU A 150 -5.89 0.27 25.05
C GLU A 150 -5.89 -1.08 25.78
N GLY A 151 -4.81 -1.35 26.52
CA GLY A 151 -4.92 -2.07 27.79
C GLY A 151 -4.55 -3.55 27.80
N SER A 152 -3.26 -3.85 27.60
CA SER A 152 -2.55 -4.69 28.58
C SER A 152 -1.06 -4.33 28.60
N LEU A 153 -0.75 -3.09 28.96
CA LEU A 153 0.52 -2.80 29.63
C LEU A 153 0.43 -3.40 31.04
N ASP A 154 0.51 -4.73 31.11
CA ASP A 154 0.83 -5.42 32.35
C ASP A 154 2.33 -5.15 32.58
N PRO A 155 2.75 -4.43 33.64
CA PRO A 155 4.15 -4.01 33.80
C PRO A 155 5.12 -5.17 34.13
N LEU A 156 4.68 -6.42 33.98
CA LEU A 156 5.31 -7.60 34.58
C LEU A 156 5.34 -8.86 33.72
N MET A 157 4.96 -8.83 32.44
CA MET A 157 5.08 -10.01 31.59
C MET A 157 6.40 -10.05 30.81
N ASP A 158 7.39 -10.56 31.53
CA ASP A 158 8.37 -11.56 31.10
C ASP A 158 8.75 -11.59 29.61
N VAL A 159 9.96 -11.10 29.35
CA VAL A 159 10.69 -11.23 28.10
C VAL A 159 11.21 -12.67 28.01
N SER A 160 10.33 -13.63 27.71
CA SER A 160 10.73 -15.02 27.49
C SER A 160 10.04 -15.63 26.25
N SER A 161 10.86 -15.98 25.26
CA SER A 161 10.64 -16.86 24.08
C SER A 161 9.66 -16.42 22.98
N ASP A 162 9.96 -16.41 21.68
CA ASP A 162 11.15 -16.83 20.93
C ASP A 162 11.11 -16.29 19.47
N SER A 163 12.24 -15.75 19.01
CA SER A 163 12.73 -15.86 17.63
C SER A 163 14.23 -15.53 17.66
N ASP A 164 14.98 -16.58 17.96
CA ASP A 164 16.39 -16.85 17.72
C ASP A 164 17.19 -15.77 16.94
N ASN A 165 17.86 -14.89 17.69
CA ASN A 165 19.17 -14.38 17.29
C ASN A 165 20.00 -13.97 18.50
N GLN A 166 20.18 -14.88 19.46
CA GLN A 166 21.26 -14.74 20.42
C GLN A 166 22.50 -15.40 19.85
N VAL A 167 23.32 -14.59 19.19
CA VAL A 167 24.73 -14.93 18.97
C VAL A 167 25.35 -15.03 20.35
N ALA A 168 25.48 -16.25 20.88
CA ALA A 168 26.08 -16.47 22.19
C ALA A 168 27.47 -15.84 22.21
N GLU A 169 27.81 -15.09 23.26
CA GLU A 169 29.11 -14.41 23.39
C GLU A 169 30.28 -15.39 23.21
N GLU A 170 30.11 -16.66 23.60
CA GLU A 170 31.07 -17.74 23.36
C GLU A 170 31.32 -18.03 21.88
N GLN A 171 30.32 -17.87 20.99
CA GLN A 171 30.50 -18.04 19.55
C GLN A 171 31.22 -16.85 18.91
N VAL A 172 31.02 -15.64 19.45
CA VAL A 172 31.74 -14.43 19.02
C VAL A 172 33.21 -14.52 19.45
N GLU A 173 33.47 -14.96 20.69
CA GLU A 173 34.82 -15.14 21.21
C GLU A 173 35.56 -16.28 20.49
N ALA A 174 34.90 -17.41 20.24
CA ALA A 174 35.49 -18.52 19.47
C ALA A 174 35.75 -18.16 17.99
N LEU A 175 34.95 -17.28 17.39
CA LEU A 175 35.18 -16.81 16.02
C LEU A 175 36.33 -15.80 15.96
N ALA A 176 36.43 -14.91 16.95
CA ALA A 176 37.54 -13.97 17.08
C ALA A 176 38.88 -14.71 17.25
N GLU A 177 38.92 -15.73 18.12
CA GLU A 177 40.14 -16.51 18.36
C GLU A 177 40.55 -17.34 17.11
N LYS A 178 39.59 -17.79 16.31
CA LYS A 178 39.86 -18.47 15.02
C LYS A 178 40.39 -17.52 13.96
N LEU A 179 39.86 -16.31 13.87
CA LEU A 179 40.33 -15.28 12.92
C LEU A 179 41.75 -14.82 13.26
N GLU A 180 42.06 -14.68 14.55
CA GLU A 180 43.41 -14.29 14.99
C GLU A 180 44.44 -15.40 14.70
N LYS A 181 44.10 -16.67 14.94
CA LYS A 181 44.96 -17.81 14.56
C LYS A 181 45.14 -17.95 13.04
N ALA A 182 44.11 -17.63 12.26
CA ALA A 182 44.20 -17.65 10.79
C ALA A 182 45.13 -16.55 10.26
N ALA A 183 45.05 -15.34 10.83
CA ALA A 183 45.92 -14.22 10.47
C ALA A 183 47.40 -14.52 10.78
N GLN A 184 47.69 -15.10 11.95
CA GLN A 184 49.06 -15.49 12.32
C GLN A 184 49.62 -16.60 11.42
N ALA A 185 48.78 -17.54 10.98
CA ALA A 185 49.19 -18.61 10.06
C ALA A 185 49.45 -18.12 8.63
N GLU A 186 48.77 -17.06 8.17
CA GLU A 186 49.08 -16.41 6.90
C GLU A 186 50.39 -15.60 6.98
N GLU A 187 50.65 -14.91 8.08
CA GLU A 187 51.91 -14.17 8.27
C GLU A 187 53.15 -15.08 8.30
N GLU A 188 53.07 -16.26 8.93
CA GLU A 188 54.16 -17.24 8.90
C GLU A 188 54.38 -17.87 7.52
N LYS A 189 53.32 -17.99 6.69
CA LYS A 189 53.46 -18.43 5.29
C LYS A 189 54.08 -17.36 4.40
N ALA A 190 53.82 -16.09 4.67
CA ALA A 190 54.40 -14.98 3.92
C ALA A 190 55.91 -14.77 4.19
N GLN A 191 56.42 -15.21 5.35
CA GLN A 191 57.85 -15.09 5.69
C GLN A 191 58.72 -16.30 5.29
N LYS A 192 58.11 -17.38 4.75
CA LYS A 192 58.83 -18.57 4.25
C LYS A 192 58.70 -18.80 2.73
N ALA A 193 58.17 -17.83 2.00
CA ALA A 193 58.19 -17.78 0.52
C ALA A 193 59.41 -17.02 0.00
#